data_AF-A0AAU4TRP9-F1
#
_entry.id   AF-A0AAU4TRP9-F1
#
_cell.length_a   1.000
_cell.length_b   1.000
_cell.length_c   1.000
_cell.angle_alpha   90.00
_cell.angle_beta   90.00
_cell.angle_gamma   90.00
#
_symmetry.space_group_name_H-M   'P 1'
#
loop_
_entity.id
_entity.type
_entity.pdbx_description
1 polymer ?
#
loop_
_entity_poly.entity_id
_entity_poly.type
_entity_poly.pdbx_seq_one_letter_code
_entity_poly.pdbx_strand_id
1 'polypeptide(L)'
;METDRVRTDRLGVLLDQFDCVRERAQVRLEGLGDEEYLWEPVPDCWSIRRRAEAVTPRAYGPGEWVLDLGAADIPAGEYAEVARQAADGMTVAKIAEDWSVSVERVEEVLAHTGPVEPDIAPVTTIAWRLGHLHSCFAGEWEWTFGERRQDPYQLVDFTPSAALAQERFWSLIDRWRDAVGRVTEKQLDTVGFSQYPYGSAPDDPYISVLWGSNLELIHHMAEIALLRDLWQARGVASA
;
A
#
# COMPACT_ATOMS: atom_id res chain seq x y z
N MET A 1 20.39 -25.87 8.70
CA MET A 1 19.46 -25.15 7.81
C MET A 1 18.88 -26.20 6.90
N GLU A 2 17.71 -26.70 7.27
CA GLU A 2 17.10 -27.87 6.65
C GLU A 2 16.38 -27.42 5.37
N THR A 3 16.81 -27.92 4.21
CA THR A 3 16.39 -27.46 2.88
C THR A 3 15.08 -28.10 2.39
N ASP A 4 14.52 -29.04 3.15
CA ASP A 4 13.31 -29.80 2.78
C ASP A 4 12.00 -29.01 2.89
N ARG A 5 12.07 -27.72 3.25
CA ARG A 5 10.90 -26.86 3.45
C ARG A 5 10.76 -25.72 2.43
N VAL A 6 11.73 -25.55 1.53
CA VAL A 6 11.69 -24.45 0.55
C VAL A 6 10.74 -24.80 -0.58
N ARG A 7 9.62 -24.09 -0.66
CA ARG A 7 8.72 -24.22 -1.82
C ARG A 7 9.39 -23.54 -3.00
N THR A 8 9.41 -24.22 -4.14
CA THR A 8 10.10 -23.75 -5.36
C THR A 8 9.15 -23.45 -6.50
N ASP A 9 7.85 -23.72 -6.32
CA ASP A 9 6.80 -23.25 -7.22
C ASP A 9 6.56 -21.74 -7.07
N ARG A 10 5.90 -21.16 -8.08
CA ARG A 10 5.72 -19.71 -8.21
C ARG A 10 5.00 -19.11 -7.00
N LEU A 11 3.91 -19.74 -6.56
CA LEU A 11 3.15 -19.31 -5.39
C LEU A 11 3.97 -19.50 -4.11
N GLY A 12 4.63 -20.65 -3.98
CA GLY A 12 5.48 -20.98 -2.84
C GLY A 12 6.54 -19.92 -2.55
N VAL A 13 7.27 -19.47 -3.57
CA VAL A 13 8.32 -18.44 -3.41
C VAL A 13 7.74 -17.09 -2.96
N LEU A 14 6.59 -16.68 -3.51
CA LEU A 14 5.92 -15.43 -3.10
C LEU A 14 5.37 -15.52 -1.68
N LEU A 15 4.81 -16.67 -1.28
CA LEU A 15 4.33 -16.88 0.07
C LEU A 15 5.47 -16.94 1.09
N ASP A 16 6.59 -17.58 0.76
CA ASP A 16 7.76 -17.65 1.63
C ASP A 16 8.37 -16.25 1.84
N GLN A 17 8.41 -15.41 0.78
CA GLN A 17 8.82 -14.02 0.88
C GLN A 17 7.89 -13.23 1.82
N PHE A 18 6.58 -13.36 1.64
CA PHE A 18 5.58 -12.71 2.49
C PHE A 18 5.73 -13.13 3.95
N ASP A 19 5.83 -14.43 4.21
CA ASP A 19 5.93 -14.99 5.57
C ASP A 19 7.20 -14.49 6.28
N CYS A 20 8.34 -14.45 5.57
CA CYS A 20 9.58 -13.90 6.13
C CYS A 20 9.45 -12.43 6.55
N VAL A 21 8.72 -11.63 5.77
CA VAL A 21 8.52 -10.20 6.03
C VAL A 21 7.54 -10.01 7.19
N ARG A 22 6.44 -10.78 7.19
CA ARG A 22 5.44 -10.80 8.28
C ARG A 22 6.10 -11.12 9.62
N GLU A 23 6.90 -12.18 9.71
CA GLU A 23 7.58 -12.56 10.95
C GLU A 23 8.50 -11.45 11.49
N ARG A 24 9.28 -10.81 10.60
CA ARG A 24 10.16 -9.68 10.97
C ARG A 24 9.37 -8.46 11.40
N ALA A 25 8.29 -8.14 10.69
CA ALA A 25 7.43 -7.02 10.97
C ALA A 25 6.70 -7.18 12.31
N GLN A 26 6.25 -8.40 12.66
CA GLN A 26 5.64 -8.68 13.96
C GLN A 26 6.59 -8.34 15.10
N VAL A 27 7.82 -8.85 15.07
CA VAL A 27 8.84 -8.52 16.08
C VAL A 27 9.13 -7.02 16.10
N ARG A 28 9.24 -6.40 14.92
CA ARG A 28 9.52 -4.95 14.82
C ARG A 28 8.38 -4.07 15.29
N LEU A 29 7.15 -4.56 15.38
CA LEU A 29 5.98 -3.80 15.84
C LEU A 29 5.67 -4.03 17.33
N GLU A 30 6.33 -4.98 18.00
CA GLU A 30 6.20 -5.19 19.43
C GLU A 30 6.46 -3.91 20.23
N GLY A 31 5.61 -3.65 21.24
CA GLY A 31 5.73 -2.51 22.14
C GLY A 31 5.48 -1.14 21.51
N LEU A 32 4.98 -1.06 20.27
CA LEU A 32 4.59 0.21 19.65
C LEU A 32 3.46 0.87 20.44
N GLY A 33 3.76 2.01 21.05
CA GLY A 33 2.79 2.82 21.80
C GLY A 33 2.14 3.91 20.95
N ASP A 34 1.00 4.44 21.42
CA ASP A 34 0.21 5.44 20.68
C ASP A 34 1.01 6.73 20.37
N GLU A 35 1.89 7.17 21.27
CA GLU A 35 2.75 8.35 21.02
C GLU A 35 3.75 8.12 19.88
N GLU A 36 4.36 6.94 19.82
CA GLU A 36 5.30 6.56 18.75
C GLU A 36 4.55 6.38 17.42
N TYR A 37 3.39 5.73 17.49
CA TYR A 37 2.52 5.48 16.34
C TYR A 37 2.08 6.77 15.65
N LEU A 38 1.69 7.79 16.43
CA LEU A 38 1.25 9.09 15.94
C LEU A 38 2.39 10.11 15.75
N TRP A 39 3.64 9.69 15.94
CA TRP A 39 4.77 10.61 15.88
C TRP A 39 4.97 11.24 14.50
N GLU A 40 5.07 12.56 14.48
CA GLU A 40 5.44 13.34 13.30
C GLU A 40 6.94 13.67 13.33
N PRO A 41 7.75 13.01 12.48
CA PRO A 41 9.20 13.24 12.44
C PRO A 41 9.59 14.60 11.86
N VAL A 42 8.74 15.20 11.02
CA VAL A 42 8.94 16.52 10.41
C VAL A 42 7.62 17.30 10.39
N PRO A 43 7.64 18.63 10.24
CA PRO A 43 6.42 19.42 9.98
C PRO A 43 5.71 18.93 8.72
N ASP A 44 4.39 19.12 8.68
CA ASP A 44 3.52 18.80 7.54
C ASP A 44 3.51 17.33 7.10
N CYS A 45 3.91 16.41 8.01
CA CYS A 45 3.77 14.98 7.78
C CYS A 45 2.31 14.58 7.54
N TRP A 46 2.12 13.63 6.63
CA TRP A 46 0.83 12.95 6.47
C TRP A 46 0.64 11.90 7.55
N SER A 47 -0.56 11.85 8.11
CA SER A 47 -0.91 10.94 9.20
C SER A 47 -2.32 10.37 9.00
N ILE A 48 -2.78 9.59 9.98
CA ILE A 48 -4.22 9.54 10.22
C ILE A 48 -4.62 10.81 10.99
N ARG A 49 -5.72 11.42 10.60
CA ARG A 49 -6.23 12.67 11.17
C ARG A 49 -7.66 12.47 11.60
N ARG A 50 -8.12 13.24 12.59
CA ARG A 50 -9.55 13.40 12.78
C ARG A 50 -10.13 14.01 11.52
N ARG A 51 -11.30 13.53 11.09
CA ARG A 51 -11.98 13.99 9.87
C ARG A 51 -12.17 15.51 9.84
N ALA A 52 -12.46 16.12 10.99
CA ALA A 52 -12.64 17.57 11.11
C ALA A 52 -11.32 18.38 10.97
N GLU A 53 -10.17 17.70 11.06
CA GLU A 53 -8.83 18.29 11.03
C GLU A 53 -8.07 17.92 9.75
N ALA A 54 -8.64 17.07 8.89
CA ALA A 54 -8.00 16.65 7.64
C ALA A 54 -7.92 17.83 6.66
N VAL A 55 -6.70 18.08 6.16
CA VAL A 55 -6.41 19.17 5.22
C VAL A 55 -6.06 18.68 3.82
N THR A 56 -5.81 17.37 3.66
CA THR A 56 -5.53 16.78 2.37
C THR A 56 -6.82 16.60 1.56
N PRO A 57 -6.80 16.85 0.24
CA PRO A 57 -8.02 17.00 -0.56
C PRO A 57 -8.81 15.70 -0.75
N ARG A 58 -8.19 14.54 -0.53
CA ARG A 58 -8.81 13.22 -0.75
C ARG A 58 -8.77 12.33 0.48
N ALA A 59 -8.57 12.90 1.68
CA ALA A 59 -8.54 12.12 2.92
C ALA A 59 -9.77 11.20 3.05
N TYR A 60 -9.56 9.94 3.43
CA TYR A 60 -10.59 8.91 3.35
C TYR A 60 -10.64 7.97 4.56
N GLY A 61 -11.72 7.20 4.66
CA GLY A 61 -12.04 6.31 5.78
C GLY A 61 -13.54 6.41 6.13
N PRO A 62 -14.14 5.41 6.79
CA PRO A 62 -15.56 5.42 7.16
C PRO A 62 -15.83 6.14 8.51
N GLY A 63 -14.82 6.24 9.38
CA GLY A 63 -14.98 6.62 10.79
C GLY A 63 -14.66 8.08 11.13
N GLU A 64 -14.40 8.35 12.42
CA GLU A 64 -13.93 9.66 12.90
C GLU A 64 -12.52 9.98 12.39
N TRP A 65 -11.68 8.95 12.21
CA TRP A 65 -10.31 9.09 11.73
C TRP A 65 -10.23 8.75 10.25
N VAL A 66 -9.48 9.55 9.51
CA VAL A 66 -9.25 9.43 8.07
C VAL A 66 -7.76 9.37 7.80
N LEU A 67 -7.37 8.65 6.76
CA LEU A 67 -6.00 8.63 6.25
C LEU A 67 -5.80 9.82 5.30
N ASP A 68 -4.73 10.59 5.51
CA ASP A 68 -4.37 11.67 4.59
C ASP A 68 -4.09 11.13 3.17
N LEU A 69 -4.64 11.80 2.16
CA LEU A 69 -4.42 11.46 0.74
C LEU A 69 -4.45 12.73 -0.11
N GLY A 70 -3.35 12.94 -0.83
CA GLY A 70 -3.14 14.10 -1.71
C GLY A 70 -4.06 14.13 -2.92
N ALA A 71 -3.90 15.16 -3.75
CA ALA A 71 -4.55 15.21 -5.05
C ALA A 71 -4.08 14.02 -5.92
N ALA A 72 -4.92 13.59 -6.86
CA ALA A 72 -4.47 12.63 -7.86
C ALA A 72 -3.40 13.28 -8.73
N ASP A 73 -2.31 12.56 -8.98
CA ASP A 73 -1.27 12.94 -9.94
C ASP A 73 -0.56 11.67 -10.45
N ILE A 74 0.23 11.82 -11.52
CA ILE A 74 1.14 10.79 -12.02
C ILE A 74 2.54 11.10 -11.45
N PRO A 75 3.09 10.27 -10.55
CA PRO A 75 4.44 10.47 -10.02
C PRO A 75 5.48 10.45 -11.14
N ALA A 76 6.54 11.25 -10.98
CA ALA A 76 7.69 11.29 -11.88
C ALA A 76 8.24 9.91 -12.25
N GLY A 77 8.33 9.00 -11.26
CA GLY A 77 8.80 7.62 -11.45
C GLY A 77 7.94 6.80 -12.43
N GLU A 78 6.70 7.21 -12.64
CA GLU A 78 5.69 6.48 -13.40
C GLU A 78 5.52 7.01 -14.84
N TYR A 79 6.26 8.05 -15.23
CA TYR A 79 6.18 8.61 -16.59
C TYR A 79 6.53 7.56 -17.65
N ALA A 80 7.52 6.72 -17.35
CA ALA A 80 7.91 5.63 -18.23
C ALA A 80 6.83 4.55 -18.33
N GLU A 81 6.04 4.33 -17.29
CA GLU A 81 4.90 3.39 -17.32
C GLU A 81 3.76 3.96 -18.16
N VAL A 82 3.39 5.21 -17.97
CA VAL A 82 2.39 5.89 -18.80
C VAL A 82 2.77 5.86 -20.28
N ALA A 83 4.05 6.07 -20.60
CA ALA A 83 4.55 5.96 -21.97
C ALA A 83 4.44 4.53 -22.54
N ARG A 84 4.70 3.50 -21.72
CA ARG A 84 4.51 2.09 -22.12
C ARG A 84 3.05 1.77 -22.36
N GLN A 85 2.15 2.14 -21.44
CA GLN A 85 0.70 1.94 -21.57
C GLN A 85 0.16 2.52 -22.88
N ALA A 86 0.56 3.75 -23.21
CA ALA A 86 0.17 4.39 -24.47
C ALA A 86 0.76 3.66 -25.70
N ALA A 87 2.02 3.22 -25.63
CA ALA A 87 2.67 2.49 -26.72
C ALA A 87 2.04 1.10 -26.96
N ASP A 88 1.53 0.47 -25.91
CA ASP A 88 0.82 -0.81 -25.96
C ASP A 88 -0.65 -0.68 -26.40
N GLY A 89 -1.09 0.53 -26.71
CA GLY A 89 -2.39 0.82 -27.33
C GLY A 89 -3.49 1.24 -26.36
N MET A 90 -3.17 1.50 -25.09
CA MET A 90 -4.13 2.07 -24.16
C MET A 90 -4.46 3.52 -24.53
N THR A 91 -5.74 3.88 -24.52
CA THR A 91 -6.15 5.26 -24.82
C THR A 91 -5.76 6.21 -23.69
N VAL A 92 -5.40 7.45 -24.02
CA VAL A 92 -5.11 8.52 -23.04
C VAL A 92 -6.27 8.69 -22.03
N ALA A 93 -7.51 8.55 -22.48
CA ALA A 93 -8.68 8.61 -21.60
C ALA A 93 -8.73 7.49 -20.55
N LYS A 94 -8.39 6.26 -20.93
CA LYS A 94 -8.28 5.13 -19.99
C LYS A 94 -7.12 5.32 -19.01
N ILE A 95 -5.98 5.79 -19.49
CA ILE A 95 -4.85 6.13 -18.61
C ILE A 95 -5.28 7.20 -17.60
N ALA A 96 -5.96 8.27 -18.05
CA ALA A 96 -6.44 9.32 -17.17
C ALA A 96 -7.42 8.78 -16.10
N GLU A 97 -8.33 7.89 -16.50
CA GLU A 97 -9.24 7.18 -15.59
C GLU A 97 -8.49 6.35 -14.54
N ASP A 98 -7.54 5.52 -14.97
CA ASP A 98 -6.78 4.62 -14.08
C ASP A 98 -5.94 5.37 -13.05
N TRP A 99 -5.33 6.48 -13.47
CA TRP A 99 -4.54 7.35 -12.60
C TRP A 99 -5.42 8.37 -11.83
N SER A 100 -6.73 8.40 -12.10
CA SER A 100 -7.68 9.39 -11.56
C SER A 100 -7.26 10.85 -11.82
N VAL A 101 -6.59 11.11 -12.95
CA VAL A 101 -6.14 12.44 -13.38
C VAL A 101 -6.93 12.94 -14.60
N SER A 102 -6.68 14.16 -15.05
CA SER A 102 -7.29 14.66 -16.28
C SER A 102 -6.57 14.13 -17.53
N VAL A 103 -7.26 14.13 -18.68
CA VAL A 103 -6.67 13.78 -19.97
C VAL A 103 -5.49 14.71 -20.29
N GLU A 104 -5.64 16.01 -20.01
CA GLU A 104 -4.57 16.99 -20.22
C GLU A 104 -3.32 16.62 -19.41
N ARG A 105 -3.48 16.11 -18.19
CA ARG A 105 -2.34 15.71 -17.36
C ARG A 105 -1.58 14.53 -17.96
N VAL A 106 -2.28 13.55 -18.54
CA VAL A 106 -1.62 12.43 -19.24
C VAL A 106 -0.91 12.94 -20.50
N GLU A 107 -1.51 13.86 -21.25
CA GLU A 107 -0.89 14.47 -22.43
C GLU A 107 0.38 15.25 -22.07
N GLU A 108 0.38 15.98 -20.95
CA GLU A 108 1.57 16.65 -20.42
C GLU A 108 2.69 15.65 -20.12
N VAL A 109 2.38 14.54 -19.44
CA VAL A 109 3.34 13.47 -19.12
C VAL A 109 3.92 12.86 -20.41
N LEU A 110 3.08 12.55 -21.39
CA LEU A 110 3.51 11.99 -22.67
C LEU A 110 4.32 12.98 -23.52
N ALA A 111 4.04 14.28 -23.39
CA ALA A 111 4.77 15.34 -24.07
C ALA A 111 6.09 15.73 -23.38
N HIS A 112 6.33 15.25 -22.14
CA HIS A 112 7.53 15.59 -21.38
C HIS A 112 8.80 15.14 -22.10
N THR A 113 9.68 16.09 -22.38
CA THR A 113 11.02 15.83 -22.94
C THR A 113 12.09 16.37 -22.01
N GLY A 114 12.97 15.50 -21.52
CA GLY A 114 14.08 15.89 -20.66
C GLY A 114 14.20 15.03 -19.40
N PRO A 115 15.13 15.36 -18.50
CA PRO A 115 15.24 14.67 -17.22
C PRO A 115 13.94 14.87 -16.42
N VAL A 116 13.48 13.82 -15.75
CA VAL A 116 12.37 13.89 -14.81
C VAL A 116 12.95 14.20 -13.43
N GLU A 117 12.44 15.24 -12.76
CA GLU A 117 12.84 15.56 -11.40
C GLU A 117 12.11 14.65 -10.40
N PRO A 118 12.76 14.21 -9.31
CA PRO A 118 12.09 13.41 -8.29
C PRO A 118 10.92 14.16 -7.65
N ASP A 119 9.83 13.44 -7.39
CA ASP A 119 8.68 14.00 -6.69
C ASP A 119 9.05 14.47 -5.28
N ILE A 120 8.46 15.58 -4.85
CA ILE A 120 8.51 16.01 -3.45
C ILE A 120 7.36 15.32 -2.71
N ALA A 121 7.60 14.08 -2.29
CA ALA A 121 6.63 13.33 -1.49
C ALA A 121 6.67 13.79 -0.02
N PRO A 122 5.49 13.97 0.63
CA PRO A 122 5.44 14.27 2.06
C PRO A 122 5.91 13.06 2.87
N VAL A 123 6.62 13.33 3.97
CA VAL A 123 6.94 12.28 4.93
C VAL A 123 5.65 11.82 5.60
N THR A 124 5.45 10.52 5.74
CA THR A 124 4.28 9.94 6.38
C THR A 124 4.62 9.44 7.79
N THR A 125 3.64 9.29 8.69
CA THR A 125 3.84 8.74 10.05
C THR A 125 3.80 7.20 10.05
N ILE A 126 4.12 6.57 11.19
CA ILE A 126 3.89 5.12 11.37
C ILE A 126 2.39 4.82 11.24
N ALA A 127 1.54 5.67 11.82
CA ALA A 127 0.10 5.55 11.71
C ALA A 127 -0.41 5.59 10.28
N TRP A 128 0.13 6.51 9.47
CA TRP A 128 -0.20 6.57 8.05
C TRP A 128 0.19 5.28 7.33
N ARG A 129 1.44 4.82 7.48
CA ARG A 129 1.95 3.63 6.76
C ARG A 129 1.21 2.36 7.13
N LEU A 130 0.95 2.14 8.42
CA LEU A 130 0.19 0.97 8.86
C LEU A 130 -1.28 1.06 8.40
N GLY A 131 -1.88 2.26 8.44
CA GLY A 131 -3.22 2.50 7.91
C GLY A 131 -3.30 2.25 6.40
N HIS A 132 -2.33 2.74 5.64
CA HIS A 132 -2.21 2.54 4.20
C HIS A 132 -2.13 1.05 3.87
N LEU A 133 -1.20 0.31 4.49
CA LEU A 133 -1.11 -1.15 4.32
C LEU A 133 -2.42 -1.86 4.65
N HIS A 134 -3.05 -1.52 5.77
CA HIS A 134 -4.34 -2.09 6.14
C HIS A 134 -5.39 -1.83 5.06
N SER A 135 -5.49 -0.59 4.56
CA SER A 135 -6.40 -0.21 3.48
C SER A 135 -6.16 -1.00 2.20
N CYS A 136 -4.91 -1.14 1.77
CA CYS A 136 -4.53 -1.88 0.56
C CYS A 136 -4.89 -3.36 0.67
N PHE A 137 -4.46 -4.04 1.74
CA PHE A 137 -4.75 -5.46 1.93
C PHE A 137 -6.24 -5.74 2.15
N ALA A 138 -6.99 -4.82 2.78
CA ALA A 138 -8.42 -4.98 2.98
C ALA A 138 -9.16 -4.91 1.64
N GLY A 139 -8.82 -3.89 0.85
CA GLY A 139 -9.36 -3.69 -0.50
C GLY A 139 -9.04 -4.86 -1.42
N GLU A 140 -7.78 -5.27 -1.47
CA GLU A 140 -7.37 -6.41 -2.29
C GLU A 140 -8.08 -7.70 -1.88
N TRP A 141 -8.19 -7.97 -0.58
CA TRP A 141 -8.92 -9.14 -0.09
C TRP A 141 -10.38 -9.12 -0.51
N GLU A 142 -11.09 -8.00 -0.26
CA GLU A 142 -12.51 -7.86 -0.59
C GLU A 142 -12.78 -7.99 -2.09
N TRP A 143 -11.88 -7.45 -2.92
CA TRP A 143 -12.05 -7.42 -4.36
C TRP A 143 -11.45 -8.62 -5.11
N THR A 144 -10.66 -9.45 -4.43
CA THR A 144 -10.17 -10.73 -4.97
C THR A 144 -11.00 -11.92 -4.48
N PHE A 145 -11.22 -11.99 -3.16
CA PHE A 145 -11.82 -13.16 -2.49
C PHE A 145 -13.17 -12.87 -1.82
N GLY A 146 -13.48 -11.60 -1.58
CA GLY A 146 -14.72 -11.15 -0.95
C GLY A 146 -15.90 -10.99 -1.90
N GLU A 147 -16.90 -10.23 -1.47
CA GLU A 147 -18.15 -10.04 -2.23
C GLU A 147 -18.07 -8.92 -3.27
N ARG A 148 -17.01 -8.09 -3.22
CA ARG A 148 -16.77 -6.94 -4.09
C ARG A 148 -17.87 -5.87 -3.96
N ARG A 149 -18.35 -5.65 -2.75
CA ARG A 149 -19.52 -4.76 -2.51
C ARG A 149 -19.16 -3.42 -1.89
N GLN A 150 -18.05 -3.36 -1.17
CA GLN A 150 -17.66 -2.18 -0.42
C GLN A 150 -16.48 -1.49 -1.11
N ASP A 151 -16.61 -0.17 -1.25
CA ASP A 151 -15.52 0.68 -1.70
C ASP A 151 -14.28 0.46 -0.81
N PRO A 152 -13.09 0.21 -1.37
CA PRO A 152 -11.89 -0.01 -0.57
C PRO A 152 -11.60 1.07 0.47
N TYR A 153 -11.89 2.34 0.14
CA TYR A 153 -11.68 3.48 1.04
C TYR A 153 -12.67 3.53 2.21
N GLN A 154 -13.64 2.62 2.25
CA GLN A 154 -14.61 2.48 3.33
C GLN A 154 -14.38 1.23 4.19
N LEU A 155 -13.40 0.38 3.88
CA LEU A 155 -13.21 -0.91 4.56
C LEU A 155 -12.53 -0.80 5.93
N VAL A 156 -11.68 0.22 6.12
CA VAL A 156 -10.83 0.33 7.31
C VAL A 156 -11.23 1.54 8.14
N ASP A 157 -11.78 1.26 9.33
CA ASP A 157 -11.97 2.26 10.38
C ASP A 157 -10.63 2.53 11.09
N PHE A 158 -9.97 3.61 10.69
CA PHE A 158 -8.69 4.04 11.24
C PHE A 158 -8.82 4.42 12.72
N THR A 159 -7.74 4.22 13.49
CA THR A 159 -7.74 4.43 14.93
C THR A 159 -6.41 5.02 15.40
N PRO A 160 -6.41 5.96 16.36
CA PRO A 160 -5.19 6.50 16.96
C PRO A 160 -4.52 5.51 17.91
N SER A 161 -5.20 4.40 18.26
CA SER A 161 -4.64 3.37 19.13
C SER A 161 -3.76 2.41 18.33
N ALA A 162 -2.46 2.40 18.63
CA ALA A 162 -1.47 1.54 18.00
C ALA A 162 -1.80 0.05 18.22
N ALA A 163 -2.27 -0.30 19.42
CA ALA A 163 -2.64 -1.66 19.77
C ALA A 163 -3.83 -2.16 18.94
N LEU A 164 -4.89 -1.35 18.86
CA LEU A 164 -6.08 -1.72 18.07
C LEU A 164 -5.79 -1.74 16.57
N ALA A 165 -4.96 -0.82 16.07
CA ALA A 165 -4.54 -0.81 14.67
C ALA A 165 -3.79 -2.11 14.30
N GLN A 166 -2.84 -2.52 15.13
CA GLN A 166 -2.08 -3.76 14.94
C GLN A 166 -2.96 -5.01 15.04
N GLU A 167 -3.85 -5.08 16.04
CA GLU A 167 -4.77 -6.21 16.21
C GLU A 167 -5.60 -6.44 14.94
N ARG A 168 -6.24 -5.38 14.43
CA ARG A 168 -7.06 -5.44 13.23
C ARG A 168 -6.23 -5.76 11.98
N PHE A 169 -5.07 -5.10 11.84
CA PHE A 169 -4.17 -5.32 10.70
C PHE A 169 -3.69 -6.78 10.64
N TRP A 170 -3.19 -7.34 11.74
CA TRP A 170 -2.69 -8.72 11.74
C TRP A 170 -3.79 -9.75 11.53
N SER A 171 -4.98 -9.52 12.09
CA SER A 171 -6.14 -10.38 11.84
C SER A 171 -6.51 -10.41 10.34
N LEU A 172 -6.44 -9.27 9.66
CA LEU A 172 -6.64 -9.18 8.23
C LEU A 172 -5.52 -9.86 7.43
N ILE A 173 -4.26 -9.62 7.80
CA ILE A 173 -3.10 -10.21 7.13
C ILE A 173 -3.16 -11.74 7.18
N ASP A 174 -3.56 -12.32 8.31
CA ASP A 174 -3.71 -13.77 8.45
C ASP A 174 -4.82 -14.30 7.54
N ARG A 175 -5.96 -13.60 7.49
CA ARG A 175 -7.07 -13.93 6.59
C ARG A 175 -6.67 -13.84 5.11
N TRP A 176 -5.93 -12.80 4.73
CA TRP A 176 -5.43 -12.61 3.37
C TRP A 176 -4.46 -13.73 3.00
N ARG A 177 -3.49 -14.00 3.87
CA ARG A 177 -2.47 -15.03 3.67
C ARG A 177 -3.08 -16.43 3.56
N ASP A 178 -4.12 -16.73 4.33
CA ASP A 178 -4.88 -17.98 4.20
C ASP A 178 -5.61 -18.10 2.86
N ALA A 179 -6.18 -17.01 2.36
CA ALA A 179 -6.87 -16.99 1.07
C ALA A 179 -5.90 -17.19 -0.09
N VAL A 180 -4.77 -16.46 -0.09
CA VAL A 180 -3.72 -16.60 -1.11
C VAL A 180 -3.11 -18.01 -1.10
N GLY A 181 -2.95 -18.62 0.07
CA GLY A 181 -2.47 -20.00 0.21
C GLY A 181 -3.34 -21.07 -0.48
N ARG A 182 -4.55 -20.73 -0.93
CA ARG A 182 -5.47 -21.62 -1.66
C ARG A 182 -5.55 -21.32 -3.15
N VAL A 183 -4.81 -20.33 -3.64
CA VAL A 183 -4.78 -19.97 -5.06
C VAL A 183 -4.10 -21.08 -5.86
N THR A 184 -4.69 -21.42 -7.00
CA THR A 184 -4.15 -22.44 -7.92
C THR A 184 -3.21 -21.82 -8.95
N GLU A 185 -2.32 -22.62 -9.54
CA GLU A 185 -1.45 -22.18 -10.65
C GLU A 185 -2.24 -21.53 -11.80
N LYS A 186 -3.44 -22.05 -12.13
CA LYS A 186 -4.31 -21.45 -13.15
C LYS A 186 -4.80 -20.05 -12.73
N GLN A 187 -5.15 -19.86 -11.46
CA GLN A 187 -5.61 -18.57 -10.95
C GLN A 187 -4.47 -17.54 -10.91
N LEU A 188 -3.23 -17.96 -10.65
CA LEU A 188 -2.05 -17.08 -10.77
C LEU A 188 -1.95 -16.44 -12.16
N ASP A 189 -2.24 -17.20 -13.20
CA ASP A 189 -2.16 -16.75 -14.60
C ASP A 189 -3.47 -16.09 -15.08
N THR A 190 -4.52 -16.01 -14.25
CA THR A 190 -5.81 -15.47 -14.65
C THR A 190 -5.83 -13.95 -14.51
N VAL A 191 -5.90 -13.25 -15.65
CA VAL A 191 -6.15 -11.81 -15.72
C VAL A 191 -7.54 -11.49 -15.16
N GLY A 192 -7.62 -10.46 -14.31
CA GLY A 192 -8.87 -10.05 -13.68
C GLY A 192 -9.39 -11.01 -12.60
N PHE A 193 -8.54 -11.90 -12.08
CA PHE A 193 -8.88 -12.69 -10.91
C PHE A 193 -9.10 -11.77 -9.69
N SER A 194 -8.17 -10.83 -9.47
CA SER A 194 -8.45 -9.64 -8.66
C SER A 194 -9.23 -8.64 -9.51
N GLN A 195 -10.20 -7.97 -8.89
CA GLN A 195 -10.97 -6.89 -9.51
C GLN A 195 -10.84 -5.61 -8.69
N TYR A 196 -9.72 -5.44 -7.98
CA TYR A 196 -9.49 -4.26 -7.15
C TYR A 196 -9.59 -2.98 -8.00
N PRO A 197 -10.45 -2.02 -7.64
CA PRO A 197 -10.86 -0.95 -8.55
C PRO A 197 -9.85 0.18 -8.68
N TYR A 198 -8.80 0.22 -7.86
CA TYR A 198 -7.81 1.30 -7.84
C TYR A 198 -6.45 0.79 -8.31
N GLY A 199 -6.19 0.87 -9.61
CA GLY A 199 -4.94 0.42 -10.25
C GLY A 199 -5.18 -0.66 -11.31
N SER A 200 -4.11 -1.36 -11.70
CA SER A 200 -4.09 -2.28 -12.85
C SER A 200 -4.59 -3.69 -12.54
N ALA A 201 -4.98 -4.00 -11.30
CA ALA A 201 -5.32 -5.36 -10.88
C ALA A 201 -6.37 -6.09 -11.75
N PRO A 202 -7.43 -5.42 -12.28
CA PRO A 202 -8.38 -6.06 -13.20
C PRO A 202 -7.78 -6.48 -14.55
N ASP A 203 -6.69 -5.82 -14.95
CA ASP A 203 -6.04 -5.97 -16.26
C ASP A 203 -4.76 -6.84 -16.17
N ASP A 204 -4.29 -7.15 -14.96
CA ASP A 204 -3.09 -7.94 -14.71
C ASP A 204 -3.37 -9.40 -14.33
N PRO A 205 -2.46 -10.34 -14.66
CA PRO A 205 -2.51 -11.69 -14.09
C PRO A 205 -2.27 -11.62 -12.58
N TYR A 206 -2.99 -12.46 -11.81
CA TYR A 206 -2.95 -12.39 -10.35
C TYR A 206 -1.55 -12.52 -9.74
N ILE A 207 -0.64 -13.24 -10.38
CA ILE A 207 0.75 -13.35 -9.90
C ILE A 207 1.46 -11.99 -9.84
N SER A 208 1.17 -11.07 -10.76
CA SER A 208 1.71 -9.71 -10.75
C SER A 208 1.08 -8.89 -9.62
N VAL A 209 -0.23 -9.03 -9.41
CA VAL A 209 -0.93 -8.40 -8.28
C VAL A 209 -0.34 -8.85 -6.95
N LEU A 210 -0.19 -10.17 -6.75
CA LEU A 210 0.38 -10.75 -5.54
C LEU A 210 1.84 -10.30 -5.31
N TRP A 211 2.64 -10.22 -6.37
CA TRP A 211 3.99 -9.69 -6.30
C TRP A 211 3.99 -8.23 -5.85
N GLY A 212 3.08 -7.40 -6.37
CA GLY A 212 2.88 -6.02 -5.95
C GLY A 212 2.54 -5.90 -4.46
N SER A 213 1.59 -6.71 -3.97
CA SER A 213 1.21 -6.73 -2.55
C SER A 213 2.38 -7.06 -1.63
N ASN A 214 3.23 -8.01 -2.04
CA ASN A 214 4.46 -8.33 -1.31
C ASN A 214 5.44 -7.15 -1.29
N LEU A 215 5.63 -6.50 -2.44
CA LEU A 215 6.50 -5.33 -2.56
C LEU A 215 6.03 -4.20 -1.65
N GLU A 216 4.74 -3.88 -1.64
CA GLU A 216 4.12 -2.86 -0.79
C GLU A 216 4.36 -3.16 0.71
N LEU A 217 4.13 -4.41 1.12
CA LEU A 217 4.38 -4.82 2.51
C LEU A 217 5.85 -4.66 2.89
N ILE A 218 6.77 -5.11 2.04
CA ILE A 218 8.22 -5.00 2.28
C ILE A 218 8.63 -3.52 2.40
N HIS A 219 8.21 -2.72 1.43
CA HIS A 219 8.56 -1.32 1.32
C HIS A 219 8.13 -0.56 2.58
N HIS A 220 6.85 -0.60 2.93
CA HIS A 220 6.33 0.16 4.05
C HIS A 220 6.73 -0.41 5.42
N MET A 221 6.93 -1.73 5.57
CA MET A 221 7.45 -2.28 6.82
C MET A 221 8.91 -1.89 7.07
N ALA A 222 9.72 -1.74 6.01
CA ALA A 222 11.07 -1.22 6.14
C ALA A 222 11.07 0.26 6.58
N GLU A 223 10.19 1.08 6.02
CA GLU A 223 10.06 2.48 6.42
C GLU A 223 9.53 2.62 7.86
N ILE A 224 8.55 1.81 8.27
CA ILE A 224 8.08 1.75 9.66
C ILE A 224 9.25 1.40 10.58
N ALA A 225 10.04 0.38 10.26
CA ALA A 225 11.21 0.00 11.06
C ALA A 225 12.20 1.16 11.21
N LEU A 226 12.48 1.90 10.12
CA LEU A 226 13.33 3.08 10.16
C LEU A 226 12.76 4.18 11.08
N LEU A 227 11.46 4.45 11.01
CA LEU A 227 10.81 5.45 11.88
C LEU A 227 10.87 5.05 13.35
N ARG A 228 10.73 3.76 13.67
CA ARG A 228 10.91 3.27 15.04
C ARG A 228 12.36 3.45 15.53
N ASP A 229 13.34 3.16 14.68
CA ASP A 229 14.76 3.36 15.01
C ASP A 229 15.04 4.87 15.28
N LEU A 230 14.47 5.77 14.47
CA LEU A 230 14.57 7.23 14.68
C LEU A 230 13.86 7.69 15.96
N TRP A 231 12.67 7.14 16.26
CA TRP A 231 11.94 7.42 17.49
C TRP A 231 12.75 7.06 18.73
N GLN A 232 13.41 5.91 18.72
CA GLN A 232 14.27 5.47 19.82
C GLN A 232 15.51 6.35 19.96
N ALA A 233 16.13 6.74 18.84
CA ALA A 233 17.34 7.55 18.83
C ALA A 233 17.12 9.00 19.30
N ARG A 234 15.91 9.56 19.13
CA ARG A 234 15.63 10.97 19.49
C ARG A 234 15.85 11.27 20.98
N GLY A 235 15.66 10.28 21.84
CA GLY A 235 15.91 10.39 23.29
C GLY A 235 17.39 10.33 23.67
N VAL A 236 18.24 9.75 22.80
CA VAL A 236 19.69 9.62 23.01
C VAL A 236 20.44 10.86 22.56
N ALA A 237 19.93 11.58 21.54
CA ALA A 237 20.54 12.81 21.05
C ALA A 237 20.36 14.03 21.97
N SER A 238 19.58 13.88 23.06
CA SER A 238 19.30 14.95 24.03
C SER A 238 20.05 14.78 25.37
N ALA A 239 21.03 13.86 25.45
CA ALA A 239 21.88 13.60 26.62
C ALA A 239 23.36 13.79 26.27
#